data_AF-A0A3D1PEG4-F1
#
_entry.id   AF-A0A3D1PEG4-F1
#
_cell.length_a   1.000
_cell.length_b   1.000
_cell.length_c   1.000
_cell.angle_alpha   90.00
_cell.angle_beta   90.00
_cell.angle_gamma   90.00
#
_symmetry.space_group_name_H-M   'P 1'
#
loop_
_entity.id
_entity.type
_entity.pdbx_description
1 polymer ?
#
loop_
_entity_poly.entity_id
_entity_poly.type
_entity_poly.pdbx_seq_one_letter_code
_entity_poly.pdbx_strand_id
1 'polypeptide(L)'
;MNTRLSAESGSWYLVRLMSKRRNSFLKQLEISIAKNKLQELFLEIKIPAVSIYEDIILLNLSNRKEAYTYLQNIEYFQRIEPRPLKSEEVSRMMGAK
;
A
#
# COMPACT_ATOMS: atom_id res chain seq x y z
N MET A 1 7.71 -29.14 18.39
CA MET A 1 8.50 -28.63 17.25
C MET A 1 7.82 -27.36 16.76
N ASN A 2 8.50 -26.22 16.91
CA ASN A 2 7.96 -24.90 16.61
C ASN A 2 8.12 -24.61 15.12
N THR A 3 7.02 -24.46 14.39
CA THR A 3 7.02 -23.86 13.05
C THR A 3 6.32 -22.50 13.12
N ARG A 4 7.05 -21.47 13.58
CA ARG A 4 6.73 -20.09 13.18
C ARG A 4 7.08 -19.98 11.70
N LEU A 5 6.11 -20.27 10.84
CA LEU A 5 6.11 -19.75 9.49
C LEU A 5 6.03 -18.23 9.65
N SER A 6 7.13 -17.55 9.38
CA SER A 6 7.21 -16.09 9.36
C SER A 6 6.22 -15.57 8.32
N ALA A 7 4.99 -15.25 8.75
CA ALA A 7 4.18 -14.27 8.05
C ALA A 7 4.99 -12.98 8.14
N GLU A 8 5.56 -12.53 7.03
CA GLU A 8 6.25 -11.24 6.97
C GLU A 8 5.24 -10.16 7.32
N SER A 9 5.20 -9.78 8.60
CA SER A 9 4.10 -9.01 9.19
C SER A 9 4.32 -7.53 8.91
N GLY A 10 4.16 -7.13 7.65
CA GLY A 10 4.06 -5.72 7.31
C GLY A 10 2.81 -5.10 7.92
N SER A 11 2.79 -3.78 7.94
CA SER A 11 1.66 -2.99 8.40
C SER A 11 0.92 -2.39 7.21
N TRP A 12 -0.42 -2.42 7.26
CA TRP A 12 -1.26 -1.83 6.24
C TRP A 12 -1.37 -0.33 6.42
N TYR A 13 -1.22 0.42 5.34
CA TYR A 13 -1.37 1.87 5.32
C TYR A 13 -2.29 2.33 4.20
N LEU A 14 -3.02 3.40 4.49
CA LEU A 14 -3.82 4.12 3.51
C LEU A 14 -2.90 5.10 2.77
N VAL A 15 -2.91 5.03 1.44
CA VAL A 15 -2.22 5.97 0.57
C VAL A 15 -3.23 6.73 -0.27
N ARG A 16 -3.16 8.06 -0.19
CA ARG A 16 -3.95 8.99 -0.99
C ARG A 16 -3.18 9.42 -2.22
N LEU A 17 -3.90 9.49 -3.32
CA LEU A 17 -3.42 9.77 -4.66
C LEU A 17 -4.17 10.97 -5.22
N MET A 18 -3.65 11.57 -6.29
CA MET A 18 -4.41 12.54 -7.06
C MET A 18 -5.69 11.87 -7.64
N SER A 19 -6.83 12.55 -7.54
CA SER A 19 -8.13 12.04 -8.04
C SER A 19 -8.02 11.58 -9.50
N LYS A 20 -8.65 10.44 -9.81
CA LYS A 20 -8.67 9.76 -11.12
C LYS A 20 -7.29 9.33 -11.66
N ARG A 21 -6.22 9.43 -10.86
CA ARG A 21 -4.85 9.02 -11.28
C ARG A 21 -4.39 7.68 -10.72
N ARG A 22 -5.24 6.97 -9.96
CA ARG A 22 -4.90 5.68 -9.32
C ARG A 22 -4.20 4.68 -10.25
N ASN A 23 -4.73 4.45 -11.44
CA ASN A 23 -4.13 3.50 -12.39
C ASN A 23 -2.75 3.96 -12.89
N SER A 24 -2.56 5.28 -13.07
CA SER A 24 -1.27 5.83 -13.49
C SER A 24 -0.24 5.71 -12.37
N PHE A 25 -0.65 6.01 -11.13
CA PHE A 25 0.17 5.82 -9.94
C PHE A 25 0.59 4.35 -9.78
N LEU A 26 -0.34 3.40 -9.89
CA LEU A 26 -0.04 1.96 -9.74
C LEU A 26 1.02 1.49 -10.74
N LYS A 27 0.92 1.90 -12.01
CA LYS A 27 1.93 1.58 -13.02
C LYS A 27 3.32 2.14 -12.64
N GLN A 28 3.38 3.38 -12.17
CA GLN A 28 4.65 3.99 -11.73
C GLN A 28 5.22 3.31 -10.47
N LEU A 29 4.35 2.91 -9.54
CA LEU A 29 4.74 2.17 -8.35
C LEU A 29 5.31 0.79 -8.71
N GLU A 30 4.65 0.04 -9.60
CA GLU A 30 5.16 -1.25 -10.09
C GLU A 30 6.54 -1.11 -10.75
N ILE A 31 6.72 -0.10 -11.60
CA ILE A 31 8.01 0.21 -12.22
C ILE A 31 9.06 0.52 -11.15
N SER A 32 8.71 1.33 -10.14
CA SER A 32 9.62 1.70 -9.05
C SER A 32 10.02 0.49 -8.20
N ILE A 33 9.08 -0.39 -7.87
CA ILE A 33 9.32 -1.63 -7.13
C ILE A 33 10.27 -2.54 -7.92
N ALA A 34 10.01 -2.73 -9.21
CA ALA A 34 10.83 -3.59 -10.06
C ALA A 34 12.25 -3.02 -10.24
N LYS A 35 12.36 -1.72 -10.54
CA LYS A 35 13.65 -1.05 -10.81
C LYS A 35 14.56 -1.04 -9.58
N ASN A 36 13.99 -0.79 -8.40
CA ASN A 36 14.74 -0.64 -7.16
C ASN A 36 14.76 -1.91 -6.29
N LYS A 37 14.18 -3.02 -6.77
CA LYS A 37 14.08 -4.32 -6.06
C LYS A 37 13.43 -4.21 -4.68
N LEU A 38 12.25 -3.58 -4.62
CA LEU A 38 11.57 -3.24 -3.36
C LEU A 38 10.51 -4.26 -2.93
N GLN A 39 10.57 -5.50 -3.41
CA GLN A 39 9.56 -6.53 -3.13
C GLN A 39 9.49 -6.89 -1.63
N GLU A 40 10.62 -6.82 -0.91
CA GLU A 40 10.66 -7.01 0.55
C GLU A 40 10.16 -5.79 1.35
N LEU A 41 9.99 -4.64 0.67
CA LEU A 41 9.49 -3.40 1.26
C LEU A 41 7.99 -3.20 1.02
N PHE A 42 7.52 -3.49 -0.21
CA PHE A 42 6.13 -3.41 -0.64
C PHE A 42 5.56 -4.84 -0.78
N LEU A 43 5.07 -5.37 0.35
CA LEU A 43 4.66 -6.77 0.46
C LEU A 43 3.36 -7.05 -0.30
N GLU A 44 2.42 -6.10 -0.32
CA GLU A 44 1.14 -6.26 -1.01
C GLU A 44 0.51 -4.90 -1.32
N ILE A 45 -0.25 -4.85 -2.42
CA ILE A 45 -1.03 -3.68 -2.85
C ILE A 45 -2.48 -4.11 -2.98
N LYS A 46 -3.41 -3.36 -2.37
CA LYS A 46 -4.85 -3.57 -2.52
C LYS A 46 -5.57 -2.30 -2.95
N ILE A 47 -6.61 -2.49 -3.75
CA ILE A 47 -7.52 -1.43 -4.17
C ILE A 47 -8.83 -1.62 -3.41
N PRO A 48 -9.31 -0.61 -2.66
CA PRO A 48 -10.61 -0.69 -2.01
C PRO A 48 -11.74 -1.00 -3.01
N ALA A 49 -12.68 -1.85 -2.62
CA ALA A 49 -13.76 -2.32 -3.50
C ALA A 49 -14.81 -1.23 -3.80
N VAL A 50 -14.95 -0.25 -2.90
CA VAL A 50 -15.99 0.79 -3.00
C VAL A 50 -15.48 1.98 -3.82
N SER A 51 -16.27 2.43 -4.80
CA SER A 51 -15.92 3.50 -5.74
C SER A 51 -15.64 4.86 -5.10
N ILE A 52 -16.20 5.14 -3.91
CA ILE A 52 -15.95 6.38 -3.15
C ILE A 52 -14.47 6.55 -2.75
N TYR A 53 -13.68 5.47 -2.81
CA TYR A 53 -12.25 5.44 -2.51
C TYR A 53 -11.41 5.46 -3.80
N GLU A 54 -11.85 6.22 -4.81
CA GLU A 54 -11.20 6.29 -6.13
C GLU A 54 -9.76 6.80 -6.10
N ASP A 55 -9.42 7.61 -5.08
CA ASP A 55 -8.13 8.24 -4.85
C ASP A 55 -7.29 7.51 -3.78
N ILE A 56 -7.73 6.31 -3.36
CA ILE A 56 -7.09 5.56 -2.28
C ILE A 56 -6.61 4.19 -2.77
N ILE A 57 -5.46 3.79 -2.25
CA ILE A 57 -4.97 2.41 -2.26
C ILE A 57 -4.51 2.02 -0.85
N LEU A 58 -4.38 0.72 -0.63
CA LEU A 58 -3.80 0.15 0.57
C LEU A 58 -2.46 -0.49 0.24
N LEU A 59 -1.44 -0.19 1.04
CA LEU A 59 -0.11 -0.78 0.91
C LEU A 59 0.23 -1.55 2.18
N ASN A 60 0.67 -2.80 2.03
CA ASN A 60 1.29 -3.57 3.10
C ASN A 60 2.80 -3.35 3.05
N LEU A 61 3.37 -2.76 4.09
CA LEU A 61 4.76 -2.32 4.11
C LEU A 61 5.51 -2.93 5.28
N SER A 62 6.71 -3.46 5.03
CA SER A 62 7.61 -3.91 6.11
C SER A 62 8.23 -2.74 6.86
N ASN A 63 8.51 -1.62 6.17
CA ASN A 63 9.04 -0.38 6.77
C ASN A 63 8.42 0.88 6.14
N ARG A 64 7.51 1.54 6.86
CA ARG A 64 6.83 2.76 6.38
C ARG A 64 7.79 3.91 6.06
N LYS A 65 8.81 4.11 6.91
CA LYS A 65 9.72 5.27 6.77
C LYS A 65 10.55 5.14 5.51
N GLU A 66 11.03 3.93 5.24
CA GLU A 66 11.76 3.61 4.03
C GLU A 66 10.87 3.65 2.79
N ALA A 67 9.68 3.03 2.83
CA ALA A 67 8.73 3.08 1.72
C ALA A 67 8.37 4.52 1.32
N TYR A 68 8.25 5.42 2.30
CA TYR A 68 7.99 6.83 2.05
C TYR A 68 9.05 7.51 1.17
N THR A 69 10.33 7.13 1.30
CA THR A 69 11.41 7.75 0.52
C THR A 69 11.27 7.48 -0.98
N TYR A 70 10.67 6.35 -1.34
CA TYR A 70 10.34 5.99 -2.72
C TYR A 70 9.00 6.59 -3.15
N LEU A 71 7.97 6.48 -2.29
CA LEU A 71 6.60 6.93 -2.59
C LEU A 71 6.54 8.44 -2.91
N GLN A 72 7.27 9.26 -2.17
CA GLN A 72 7.28 10.72 -2.38
C GLN A 72 7.80 11.15 -3.75
N ASN A 73 8.53 10.27 -4.45
CA ASN A 73 9.09 10.53 -5.77
C ASN A 73 8.20 9.99 -6.92
N ILE A 74 7.10 9.30 -6.60
CA ILE A 74 6.18 8.76 -7.60
C ILE A 74 5.13 9.81 -7.96
N GLU A 75 4.93 10.03 -9.25
CA GLU A 75 3.91 10.96 -9.74
C GLU A 75 2.51 10.56 -9.21
N TYR A 76 1.71 11.58 -8.87
CA TYR A 76 0.36 11.44 -8.30
C TYR A 76 0.28 10.95 -6.85
N PHE A 77 1.40 10.65 -6.19
CA PHE A 77 1.43 10.47 -4.74
C PHE A 77 1.01 11.77 -4.04
N GLN A 78 0.14 11.67 -3.04
CA GLN A 78 -0.16 12.81 -2.16
C GLN A 78 0.34 12.55 -0.75
N ARG A 79 -0.07 11.42 -0.17
CA ARG A 79 0.21 11.13 1.25
C ARG A 79 0.07 9.66 1.56
N ILE A 80 0.88 9.19 2.50
CA ILE A 80 0.64 7.98 3.27
C ILE A 80 0.17 8.37 4.68
N GLU A 81 -0.95 7.81 5.12
CA GLU A 81 -1.45 8.08 6.47
C GLU A 81 -0.49 7.52 7.53
N PRO A 82 -0.26 8.24 8.64
CA PRO A 82 0.76 7.86 9.62
C PRO A 82 0.35 6.63 10.44
N ARG A 83 -0.95 6.43 10.63
CA ARG A 83 -1.50 5.34 11.42
C ARG A 83 -1.69 4.11 10.55
N PRO A 84 -1.15 2.94 10.95
CA PRO A 84 -1.48 1.71 10.26
C PRO A 84 -2.96 1.35 10.47
N LEU A 85 -3.54 0.68 9.47
CA LEU A 85 -4.89 0.14 9.52
C LEU A 85 -4.90 -1.15 10.32
N LYS A 86 -5.97 -1.34 11.09
CA LYS A 86 -6.29 -2.65 11.69
C LYS A 86 -6.79 -3.61 10.62
N SER A 87 -6.65 -4.91 10.86
CA SER A 87 -7.16 -5.97 9.98
C SER A 87 -8.63 -5.77 9.61
N GLU A 88 -9.46 -5.38 10.57
CA GLU A 88 -10.90 -5.16 10.35
C GLU A 88 -11.18 -3.93 9.48
N GLU A 89 -10.31 -2.92 9.52
CA GLU A 89 -10.40 -1.75 8.64
C GLU A 89 -10.08 -2.14 7.19
N VAL A 90 -9.01 -2.93 6.99
CA VAL A 90 -8.64 -3.46 5.66
C VAL A 90 -9.76 -4.33 5.10
N SER A 91 -10.26 -5.30 5.88
CA SER A 91 -11.35 -6.19 5.45
C SER A 91 -12.59 -5.42 5.01
N ARG A 92 -13.02 -4.41 5.78
CA ARG A 92 -14.17 -3.56 5.43
C ARG A 92 -13.94 -2.79 4.13
N MET A 93 -12.74 -2.24 3.90
CA MET A 93 -12.42 -1.53 2.65
C MET A 93 -12.36 -2.46 1.44
N MET A 94 -12.09 -3.75 1.66
CA MET A 94 -12.17 -4.79 0.61
C MET A 94 -13.59 -5.32 0.38
N GLY A 95 -14.60 -4.80 1.09
CA GLY A 95 -16.00 -5.19 0.93
C GLY A 95 -16.44 -6.38 1.79
N ALA A 96 -15.63 -6.80 2.77
CA ALA A 96 -16.08 -7.76 3.78
C ALA A 96 -17.08 -7.08 4.74
N LYS A 97 -18.18 -7.78 5.04
CA LYS A 97 -19.19 -7.34 6.00
C LYS A 97 -18.76 -7.60 7.44
#